data_AF-A0A1K1MV59-F1
#
_entry.id   AF-A0A1K1MV59-F1
#
_cell.length_a   1.000
_cell.length_b   1.000
_cell.length_c   1.000
_cell.angle_alpha   90.00
_cell.angle_beta   90.00
_cell.angle_gamma   90.00
#
_symmetry.space_group_name_H-M   'P 1'
#
loop_
_entity.id
_entity.type
_entity.pdbx_description
1 polymer ?
#
loop_
_entity_poly.entity_id
_entity_poly.type
_entity_poly.pdbx_seq_one_letter_code
_entity_poly.pdbx_strand_id
1 'polypeptide(L)'
;METQIIKDRKGTPVSVLVNYKDWLKIEQLLERTKIKAEAPENPLDWYTLTETTNTILNELLAYAGREEFKELQKSVPNKQRIEDLHIYVNEIQKINREPDNFKSASRMQEIISTYAPQLKAIYEAG
;
A
#
# COMPACT_ATOMS: atom_id res chain seq x y z
N MET A 1 -41.82 10.35 -7.97
CA MET A 1 -40.96 11.12 -7.05
C MET A 1 -39.75 11.57 -7.82
N GLU A 2 -39.49 12.88 -7.84
CA GLU A 2 -38.28 13.46 -8.43
C GLU A 2 -37.08 13.20 -7.52
N THR A 3 -35.90 13.02 -8.12
CA THR A 3 -34.64 12.78 -7.40
C THR A 3 -34.29 13.99 -6.54
N GLN A 4 -34.09 13.79 -5.23
CA GLN A 4 -33.75 14.86 -4.31
C GLN A 4 -32.33 14.67 -3.76
N ILE A 5 -31.51 15.71 -3.87
CA ILE A 5 -30.16 15.74 -3.30
C ILE A 5 -30.24 16.35 -1.90
N ILE A 6 -30.00 15.54 -0.88
CA ILE A 6 -29.88 15.98 0.51
C ILE A 6 -28.47 16.54 0.70
N LYS A 7 -28.39 17.76 1.22
CA LYS A 7 -27.15 18.46 1.49
C LYS A 7 -26.94 18.65 2.99
N ASP A 8 -25.68 18.67 3.43
CA ASP A 8 -25.32 19.00 4.81
C ASP A 8 -25.53 20.49 5.12
N ARG A 9 -25.26 20.88 6.38
CA ARG A 9 -25.39 22.28 6.83
C ARG A 9 -24.46 23.26 6.11
N LYS A 10 -23.43 22.77 5.41
CA LYS A 10 -22.49 23.55 4.60
C LYS A 10 -22.88 23.57 3.11
N GLY A 11 -23.98 22.92 2.74
CA GLY A 11 -24.45 22.83 1.35
C GLY A 11 -23.80 21.71 0.52
N THR A 12 -23.02 20.84 1.14
CA THR A 12 -22.36 19.69 0.48
C THR A 12 -23.37 18.56 0.29
N PRO A 13 -23.55 18.00 -0.92
CA PRO A 13 -24.37 16.80 -1.12
C PRO A 13 -23.87 15.63 -0.28
N VAL A 14 -24.74 15.03 0.53
CA VAL A 14 -24.41 13.87 1.38
C VAL A 14 -25.27 12.65 1.07
N SER A 15 -26.45 12.82 0.47
CA SER A 15 -27.31 11.70 0.09
C SER A 15 -28.23 12.08 -1.06
N VAL A 16 -28.74 11.07 -1.78
CA VAL A 16 -29.70 11.27 -2.86
C VAL A 16 -30.87 10.32 -2.66
N LEU A 17 -32.08 10.87 -2.55
CA LEU A 17 -33.32 10.12 -2.57
C LEU A 17 -33.74 9.91 -4.02
N VAL A 18 -33.70 8.66 -4.46
CA VAL A 18 -34.18 8.22 -5.78
C VAL A 18 -35.42 7.35 -5.61
N ASN A 19 -36.26 7.29 -6.65
CA ASN A 19 -37.34 6.32 -6.66
C ASN A 19 -36.78 4.89 -6.84
N TYR A 20 -37.56 3.90 -6.43
CA TYR A 20 -37.12 2.50 -6.41
C TYR A 20 -36.68 1.96 -7.78
N LYS A 21 -37.33 2.39 -8.88
CA LYS A 21 -36.95 1.94 -10.23
C LYS A 21 -35.60 2.49 -10.66
N ASP A 22 -35.28 3.72 -10.29
CA ASP A 22 -33.98 4.33 -10.58
C ASP A 22 -32.89 3.81 -9.63
N TRP A 23 -33.24 3.49 -8.38
CA TRP A 23 -32.37 2.75 -7.46
C TRP A 23 -31.92 1.41 -8.05
N LEU A 24 -32.85 0.59 -8.53
CA LEU A 24 -32.53 -0.72 -9.14
C LEU A 24 -31.62 -0.60 -10.37
N LYS A 25 -31.74 0.48 -11.16
CA LYS A 25 -30.84 0.73 -12.30
C LYS A 25 -29.43 1.12 -11.85
N ILE A 26 -29.32 1.93 -10.79
CA ILE A 26 -28.04 2.29 -10.19
C ILE A 26 -27.39 1.04 -9.60
N GLU A 27 -28.14 0.22 -8.87
CA GLU A 27 -27.67 -1.05 -8.30
C GLU A 27 -27.18 -2.00 -9.40
N GLN A 28 -27.94 -2.19 -10.49
CA GLN A 28 -27.50 -2.99 -11.64
C GLN A 28 -26.27 -2.41 -12.36
N LEU A 29 -26.14 -1.08 -12.44
CA LEU A 29 -24.94 -0.43 -12.98
C LEU A 29 -23.73 -0.65 -12.07
N LEU A 30 -23.91 -0.56 -10.76
CA LEU A 30 -22.89 -0.84 -9.74
C LEU A 30 -22.48 -2.32 -9.76
N GLU A 31 -23.43 -3.24 -9.91
CA GLU A 31 -23.17 -4.68 -10.04
C GLU A 31 -22.44 -5.01 -11.35
N ARG A 32 -22.82 -4.40 -12.47
CA ARG A 32 -22.13 -4.56 -13.76
C ARG A 32 -20.72 -3.97 -13.77
N THR A 33 -20.43 -3.01 -12.88
CA THR A 33 -19.10 -2.42 -12.72
C THR A 33 -18.23 -3.13 -11.68
N LYS A 34 -18.72 -4.21 -11.03
CA LYS A 34 -17.91 -5.04 -10.12
C LYS A 34 -16.96 -5.97 -10.89
N ILE A 35 -15.93 -5.39 -11.48
CA ILE A 35 -14.61 -6.02 -11.59
C ILE A 35 -13.60 -5.05 -10.96
N LYS A 36 -13.15 -5.39 -9.74
CA LYS A 36 -11.84 -5.13 -9.09
C LYS A 36 -11.91 -4.48 -7.72
N ALA A 37 -11.30 -5.21 -6.78
CA ALA A 37 -10.62 -4.80 -5.55
C ALA A 37 -11.41 -3.93 -4.57
N GLU A 38 -11.71 -4.53 -3.42
CA GLU A 38 -12.18 -3.85 -2.22
C GLU A 38 -11.21 -2.72 -1.85
N ALA A 39 -11.69 -1.48 -1.98
CA ALA A 39 -11.16 -0.38 -1.19
C ALA A 39 -11.53 -0.67 0.29
N PRO A 40 -10.64 -0.43 1.26
CA PRO A 40 -11.00 -0.59 2.65
C PRO A 40 -12.15 0.35 2.97
N GLU A 41 -13.11 -0.13 3.75
CA GLU A 41 -14.35 0.57 4.10
C GLU A 41 -14.10 1.90 4.86
N ASN A 42 -12.87 2.15 5.32
CA ASN A 42 -12.44 3.34 6.06
C ASN A 42 -11.16 3.97 5.45
N PRO A 43 -11.17 5.25 5.05
CA PRO A 43 -10.00 5.97 4.55
C PRO A 43 -8.80 6.00 5.51
N LEU A 44 -9.04 5.93 6.82
CA LEU A 44 -7.96 5.86 7.83
C LEU A 44 -7.21 4.52 7.76
N ASP A 45 -7.90 3.43 7.43
CA ASP A 45 -7.29 2.12 7.30
C ASP A 45 -6.42 2.06 6.04
N TRP A 46 -6.86 2.68 4.95
CA TRP A 46 -6.03 2.82 3.75
C TRP A 46 -4.76 3.62 4.01
N TYR A 47 -4.89 4.75 4.71
CA TYR A 47 -3.75 5.57 5.09
C TYR A 47 -2.77 4.78 5.95
N THR A 48 -3.28 4.10 6.99
CA THR A 48 -2.48 3.26 7.88
C THR A 48 -1.76 2.15 7.10
N LEU A 49 -2.45 1.50 6.17
CA LEU A 49 -1.89 0.43 5.37
C LEU A 49 -0.80 0.93 4.41
N THR A 50 -1.03 2.07 3.77
CA THR A 50 -0.07 2.74 2.89
C THR A 50 1.18 3.13 3.67
N GLU A 51 1.00 3.79 4.81
CA GLU A 51 2.09 4.26 5.67
C GLU A 51 2.90 3.09 6.24
N THR A 52 2.22 2.03 6.68
CA THR A 52 2.87 0.82 7.17
C THR A 52 3.71 0.16 6.08
N THR A 53 3.14 0.02 4.89
CA THR A 53 3.84 -0.56 3.73
C THR A 53 5.09 0.27 3.38
N ASN A 54 4.94 1.59 3.26
CA ASN A 54 6.05 2.50 2.97
C ASN A 54 7.14 2.45 4.05
N THR A 55 6.75 2.46 5.32
CA THR A 55 7.68 2.39 6.45
C THR A 55 8.52 1.12 6.39
N ILE A 56 7.89 -0.04 6.18
CA ILE A 56 8.61 -1.32 6.08
C ILE A 56 9.62 -1.28 4.93
N LEU A 57 9.19 -0.87 3.73
CA LEU A 57 10.08 -0.85 2.56
C LEU A 57 11.23 0.13 2.76
N ASN A 58 10.97 1.32 3.31
CA ASN A 58 12.00 2.33 3.56
C ASN A 58 13.01 1.89 4.63
N GLU A 59 12.56 1.25 5.71
CA GLU A 59 13.46 0.72 6.74
C GLU A 59 14.37 -0.39 6.20
N LEU A 60 13.85 -1.27 5.34
CA LEU A 60 14.66 -2.29 4.68
C LEU A 60 15.70 -1.70 3.72
N LEU A 61 15.34 -0.66 2.96
CA LEU A 61 16.29 0.08 2.13
C LEU A 61 17.38 0.75 2.97
N ALA A 62 16.99 1.39 4.08
CA ALA A 62 17.93 2.01 5.00
C ALA A 62 18.85 0.98 5.66
N TYR A 63 18.32 -0.17 6.06
CA TYR A 63 19.11 -1.29 6.58
C TYR A 63 20.14 -1.76 5.55
N ALA A 64 19.71 -2.05 4.32
CA ALA A 64 20.62 -2.53 3.29
C ALA A 64 21.76 -1.53 3.02
N GLY A 65 21.45 -0.22 2.96
CA GLY A 65 22.46 0.82 2.81
C GLY A 65 23.44 0.90 4.00
N ARG A 66 22.95 0.71 5.24
CA ARG A 66 23.83 0.64 6.43
C ARG A 66 24.75 -0.57 6.38
N GLU A 67 24.24 -1.72 6.00
CA GLU A 67 25.04 -2.96 5.89
C GLU A 67 26.06 -2.91 4.76
N GLU A 68 25.69 -2.30 3.63
CA GLU A 68 26.62 -2.05 2.53
C GLU A 68 27.76 -1.14 2.99
N PHE A 69 27.42 -0.03 3.67
CA PHE A 69 28.42 0.89 4.20
C PHE A 69 29.36 0.20 5.19
N LYS A 70 28.83 -0.61 6.11
CA LYS A 70 29.64 -1.42 7.05
C LYS A 70 30.57 -2.39 6.32
N GLU A 71 30.09 -3.04 5.26
CA GLU A 71 30.89 -3.99 4.48
C GLU A 71 32.03 -3.29 3.75
N LEU A 72 31.76 -2.14 3.13
CA LEU A 72 32.74 -1.32 2.42
C LEU A 72 33.83 -0.76 3.35
N GLN A 73 33.54 -0.58 4.63
CA GLN A 73 34.51 -0.11 5.63
C GLN A 73 35.51 -1.19 6.08
N LYS A 74 35.30 -2.46 5.72
CA LYS A 74 36.23 -3.54 6.08
C LYS A 74 37.55 -3.41 5.31
N SER A 75 38.64 -3.89 5.91
CA SER A 75 39.95 -3.95 5.25
C SER A 75 39.93 -4.82 3.98
N VAL A 76 39.09 -5.85 3.97
CA VAL A 76 38.82 -6.70 2.81
C VAL A 76 37.29 -6.85 2.66
N PRO A 77 36.62 -5.97 1.88
CA PRO A 77 35.18 -6.05 1.67
C PRO A 77 34.75 -7.32 0.94
N ASN A 78 33.66 -7.95 1.39
CA ASN A 78 33.05 -9.07 0.69
C ASN A 78 32.19 -8.57 -0.48
N LYS A 79 32.72 -8.69 -1.70
CA LYS A 79 32.05 -8.29 -2.94
C LYS A 79 30.71 -9.01 -3.17
N GLN A 80 30.62 -10.29 -2.81
CA GLN A 80 29.37 -11.05 -2.98
C GLN A 80 28.27 -10.47 -2.10
N ARG A 81 28.58 -10.16 -0.83
CA ARG A 81 27.61 -9.55 0.07
C ARG A 81 27.12 -8.20 -0.41
N ILE A 82 28.01 -7.38 -0.99
CA ILE A 82 27.63 -6.07 -1.55
C ILE A 82 26.67 -6.27 -2.74
N GLU A 83 26.97 -7.21 -3.62
CA GLU A 83 26.09 -7.54 -4.76
C GLU A 83 24.73 -8.05 -4.27
N ASP A 84 24.69 -8.93 -3.29
CA ASP A 84 23.45 -9.45 -2.70
C ASP A 84 22.60 -8.30 -2.11
N LEU A 85 23.24 -7.34 -1.44
CA LEU A 85 22.58 -6.14 -0.92
C LEU A 85 22.04 -5.24 -2.04
N HIS A 86 22.77 -5.09 -3.16
CA HIS A 86 22.31 -4.34 -4.32
C HIS A 86 21.10 -4.99 -4.99
N ILE A 87 21.11 -6.32 -5.15
CA ILE A 87 19.97 -7.07 -5.68
C ILE A 87 18.74 -6.84 -4.79
N TYR A 88 18.91 -6.97 -3.47
CA TYR A 88 17.85 -6.75 -2.50
C TYR A 88 17.27 -5.33 -2.54
N VAL A 89 18.14 -4.30 -2.58
CA VAL A 89 17.72 -2.90 -2.74
C VAL A 89 16.95 -2.69 -4.04
N ASN A 90 17.42 -3.25 -5.16
CA ASN A 90 16.77 -3.12 -6.45
C ASN A 90 15.36 -3.74 -6.46
N GLU A 91 15.19 -4.88 -5.80
CA GLU A 91 13.89 -5.52 -5.63
C GLU A 91 12.92 -4.61 -4.86
N ILE A 92 13.33 -4.15 -3.68
CA ILE A 92 12.48 -3.30 -2.83
C ILE A 92 12.16 -1.96 -3.53
N GLN A 93 13.14 -1.35 -4.20
CA GLN A 93 12.92 -0.11 -4.94
C GLN A 93 11.90 -0.28 -6.08
N LYS A 94 11.93 -1.41 -6.80
CA LYS A 94 10.93 -1.68 -7.84
C LYS A 94 9.53 -1.75 -7.25
N ILE A 95 9.38 -2.37 -6.08
CA ILE A 95 8.09 -2.48 -5.40
C ILE A 95 7.61 -1.10 -4.93
N ASN A 96 8.49 -0.34 -4.27
CA ASN A 96 8.18 0.98 -3.72
C ASN A 96 7.85 2.01 -4.82
N ARG A 97 8.50 1.93 -5.98
CA ARG A 97 8.29 2.88 -7.09
C ARG A 97 7.12 2.53 -8.00
N GLU A 98 6.57 1.33 -7.92
CA GLU A 98 5.44 0.89 -8.73
C GLU A 98 4.11 1.34 -8.08
N PRO A 99 3.43 2.37 -8.63
CA PRO A 99 2.24 2.94 -8.00
C PRO A 99 1.10 1.93 -7.90
N ASP A 100 1.05 0.93 -8.80
CA ASP A 100 0.01 -0.10 -8.78
C ASP A 100 0.05 -0.97 -7.51
N ASN A 101 1.20 -1.07 -6.84
CA ASN A 101 1.32 -1.79 -5.56
C ASN A 101 0.52 -1.14 -4.42
N PHE A 102 0.22 0.16 -4.54
CA PHE A 102 -0.49 0.94 -3.52
C PHE A 102 -1.95 1.23 -3.90
N LYS A 103 -2.43 0.68 -5.02
CA LYS A 103 -3.82 0.82 -5.48
C LYS A 103 -4.74 -0.29 -4.98
N SER A 104 -4.21 -1.26 -4.23
CA SER A 104 -5.01 -2.35 -3.65
C SER A 104 -4.58 -2.65 -2.22
N ALA A 105 -5.56 -2.75 -1.32
CA ALA A 105 -5.31 -3.16 0.07
C ALA A 105 -4.74 -4.58 0.14
N SER A 106 -5.27 -5.51 -0.67
CA SER A 106 -4.76 -6.88 -0.73
C SER A 106 -3.28 -6.93 -1.11
N ARG A 107 -2.88 -6.07 -2.07
CA ARG A 107 -1.51 -6.01 -2.55
C ARG A 107 -0.56 -5.45 -1.48
N MET A 108 -0.97 -4.39 -0.79
CA MET A 108 -0.22 -3.86 0.35
C MET A 108 -0.09 -4.89 1.47
N GLN A 109 -1.15 -5.64 1.77
CA GLN A 109 -1.11 -6.73 2.76
C GLN A 109 -0.16 -7.87 2.37
N GLU A 110 -0.09 -8.24 1.09
CA GLU A 110 0.89 -9.20 0.57
C GLU A 110 2.33 -8.71 0.78
N ILE A 111 2.59 -7.45 0.46
CA ILE A 111 3.90 -6.82 0.67
C ILE A 111 4.25 -6.83 2.16
N ILE A 112 3.35 -6.37 3.03
CA ILE A 112 3.56 -6.39 4.49
C ILE A 112 3.86 -7.82 4.96
N SER A 113 3.05 -8.81 4.55
CA SER A 113 3.23 -10.21 4.96
C SER A 113 4.57 -10.80 4.51
N THR A 114 5.11 -10.31 3.40
CA THR A 114 6.39 -10.78 2.83
C THR A 114 7.59 -10.13 3.52
N TYR A 115 7.53 -8.82 3.78
CA TYR A 115 8.70 -8.03 4.19
C TYR A 115 8.72 -7.68 5.68
N ALA A 116 7.57 -7.59 6.36
CA ALA A 116 7.53 -7.34 7.80
C ALA A 116 8.29 -8.40 8.64
N PRO A 117 8.21 -9.72 8.33
CA PRO A 117 8.99 -10.72 9.06
C PRO A 117 10.50 -10.54 8.89
N GLN A 118 10.95 -10.09 7.71
CA GLN A 118 12.37 -9.83 7.44
C GLN A 118 12.87 -8.65 8.27
N LEU A 119 12.09 -7.55 8.29
CA LEU A 119 12.39 -6.37 9.10
C LEU A 119 12.44 -6.70 10.59
N LYS A 120 11.50 -7.54 11.06
CA LYS A 120 11.50 -8.03 12.44
C LYS A 120 12.78 -8.81 12.77
N ALA A 121 13.18 -9.74 11.92
CA ALA A 121 14.40 -10.51 12.12
C ALA A 121 15.65 -9.62 12.19
N ILE A 122 15.70 -8.54 11.42
CA ILE A 122 16.79 -7.55 11.47
C ILE A 122 16.85 -6.87 12.85
N TYR A 123 15.71 -6.42 13.39
CA TYR A 123 15.68 -5.78 14.71
C TYR A 123 15.95 -6.74 15.87
N GLU A 124 15.65 -8.03 15.70
CA GLU A 124 15.96 -9.05 16.71
C GLU A 124 17.43 -9.51 16.65
N ALA A 125 18.10 -9.34 15.51
CA ALA A 125 19.50 -9.71 15.31
C ALA A 125 20.51 -8.59 15.62
N GLY A 126 20.05 -7.34 15.75
CA GLY A 126 20.86 -6.16 16.07
C GLY A 126 20.88 -5.84 17.55
#